data_AF-U4UN94-F1
#
_entry.id   AF-U4UN94-F1
#
_cell.length_a   1.000
_cell.length_b   1.000
_cell.length_c   1.000
_cell.angle_alpha   90.00
_cell.angle_beta   90.00
_cell.angle_gamma   90.00
#
_symmetry.space_group_name_H-M   'P 1'
#
loop_
_entity.id
_entity.type
_entity.pdbx_description
1 polymer ?
#
loop_
_entity_poly.entity_id
_entity_poly.type
_entity_poly.pdbx_seq_one_letter_code
_entity_poly.pdbx_strand_id
1 'polypeptide(L)' 'MKVTVCFGNVRVVVPCGDGDILVRDLIREATLRYKKATGKILWTFWNKMNYALALTKRKQR' A
#
# COMPACT_ATOMS: atom_id res chain seq x y z
N MET A 1 -11.97 -1.15 13.66
CA MET A 1 -10.84 -0.53 14.40
C MET A 1 -9.96 0.31 13.47
N LYS A 2 -9.35 1.42 13.95
CA LYS A 2 -8.36 2.21 13.21
C LYS A 2 -7.13 2.49 14.06
N VAL A 3 -5.95 2.42 13.47
CA VAL A 3 -4.66 2.63 14.15
C VAL A 3 -3.86 3.69 13.42
N THR A 4 -3.13 4.51 14.17
CA THR A 4 -2.21 5.51 13.60
C THR A 4 -0.79 5.00 13.71
N VAL A 5 -0.09 4.96 12.58
CA VAL A 5 1.33 4.58 12.50
C VAL A 5 2.16 5.83 12.24
N CYS A 6 3.23 6.01 13.02
CA CYS A 6 4.15 7.13 12.91
C CYS A 6 5.41 6.73 12.14
N PHE A 7 5.65 7.36 11.00
CA PHE A 7 6.88 7.26 10.21
C PHE A 7 7.71 8.52 10.41
N GLY A 8 8.46 8.59 11.51
CA GLY A 8 9.12 9.81 11.94
C GLY A 8 8.10 10.94 12.11
N ASN A 9 8.23 12.00 11.31
CA ASN A 9 7.34 13.17 11.36
C ASN A 9 6.01 12.99 10.61
N VAL A 10 5.82 11.89 9.88
CA VAL A 10 4.60 11.64 9.10
C VAL A 10 3.72 10.64 9.82
N ARG A 11 2.47 11.04 10.09
CA ARG A 11 1.46 10.17 10.71
C ARG A 11 0.49 9.66 9.67
N VAL A 12 0.22 8.37 9.70
CA VAL A 12 -0.60 7.69 8.70
C VAL A 12 -1.66 6.85 9.41
N VAL A 13 -2.92 7.09 9.06
CA VAL A 13 -4.03 6.31 9.60
C VAL A 13 -4.24 5.06 8.74
N VAL A 14 -4.27 3.91 9.39
CA VAL A 14 -4.51 2.61 8.76
C VAL A 14 -5.81 2.01 9.33
N PRO A 15 -6.82 1.77 8.48
CA PRO A 15 -8.00 1.03 8.89
C PRO A 15 -7.62 -0.46 9.05
N CYS A 16 -7.99 -1.06 10.18
CA CYS A 16 -7.61 -2.43 10.53
C CYS A 16 -8.79 -3.42 10.46
N GLY A 17 -9.91 -3.02 9.85
CA GLY A 17 -11.14 -3.83 9.81
C GLY A 17 -11.58 -4.25 11.22
N ASP A 18 -11.79 -5.55 11.40
CA ASP A 18 -12.23 -6.20 12.65
C ASP A 18 -11.10 -6.40 13.68
N GLY A 19 -9.85 -6.04 13.34
CA GLY A 19 -8.71 -6.11 14.27
C GLY A 19 -7.87 -7.38 14.16
N ASP A 20 -8.30 -8.38 13.38
CA ASP A 20 -7.59 -9.65 13.15
C ASP A 20 -6.49 -9.57 12.08
N ILE A 21 -5.94 -8.38 11.85
CA ILE A 21 -4.86 -8.16 10.87
C ILE A 21 -3.50 -8.45 11.51
N LEU A 22 -2.67 -9.22 10.82
CA LEU A 22 -1.29 -9.43 11.23
C LEU A 22 -0.51 -8.11 11.18
N VAL A 23 0.41 -7.92 12.15
CA VAL A 23 1.29 -6.74 12.20
C VAL A 23 2.06 -6.56 10.88
N ARG A 24 2.45 -7.67 10.22
CA ARG A 24 3.11 -7.63 8.91
C ARG A 24 2.25 -6.97 7.83
N ASP A 25 0.97 -7.29 7.77
CA ASP A 25 0.04 -6.73 6.80
C ASP A 25 -0.33 -5.29 7.14
N LEU A 26 -0.47 -4.98 8.43
CA LEU A 26 -0.63 -3.62 8.94
C LEU A 26 0.53 -2.72 8.48
N ILE A 27 1.77 -3.17 8.65
CA ILE A 27 2.98 -2.42 8.24
C ILE A 27 3.00 -2.22 6.72
N ARG A 28 2.57 -3.22 5.94
CA ARG A 28 2.49 -3.12 4.47
C ARG A 28 1.49 -2.04 4.05
N GLU A 29 0.30 -2.04 4.64
CA GLU A 29 -0.74 -1.04 4.40
C GLU A 29 -0.35 0.37 4.87
N ALA A 30 0.35 0.46 6.00
CA ALA A 30 0.91 1.71 6.53
C ALA A 30 1.98 2.27 5.58
N THR A 31 2.87 1.41 5.08
CA THR A 31 3.96 1.78 4.17
C THR A 31 3.42 2.29 2.83
N LEU A 32 2.38 1.65 2.30
CA LEU A 32 1.71 2.09 1.06
C LEU A 32 1.12 3.49 1.23
N ARG A 33 0.41 3.73 2.33
CA ARG A 33 -0.17 5.05 2.63
C ARG A 33 0.89 6.11 2.92
N TYR A 34 1.97 5.77 3.62
CA TYR A 34 3.11 6.65 3.85
C TYR A 34 3.73 7.10 2.52
N LYS A 35 4.05 6.14 1.63
CA LYS A 35 4.60 6.46 0.30
C LYS A 35 3.67 7.36 -0.52
N LYS A 36 2.34 7.20 -0.37
CA LYS A 36 1.33 8.01 -1.05
C LYS A 36 1.31 9.43 -0.48
N ALA A 37 1.28 9.55 0.85
CA ALA A 37 1.28 10.83 1.55
C ALA A 37 2.56 11.63 1.31
N THR A 38 3.70 10.95 1.11
CA THR A 38 4.99 11.61 0.87
C THR A 38 5.34 11.75 -0.62
N GLY A 39 4.42 11.41 -1.54
CA GLY A 39 4.67 11.50 -2.99
C GLY A 39 5.71 10.54 -3.56
N LYS A 40 6.24 9.59 -2.76
CA LYS A 40 7.27 8.61 -3.17
C LYS A 40 6.71 7.50 -4.07
N ILE A 41 5.39 7.48 -4.29
CA ILE A 41 4.66 6.35 -4.88
C ILE A 41 4.58 6.34 -6.41
N LEU A 42 4.88 7.46 -7.08
CA LEU A 42 4.64 7.62 -8.51
C LEU A 42 5.31 6.52 -9.36
N TRP A 43 6.52 6.10 -8.99
CA TRP A 43 7.26 5.11 -9.77
C TRP A 43 6.75 3.66 -9.55
N THR A 44 6.48 3.28 -8.30
CA THR A 44 6.11 1.89 -7.98
C THR A 44 4.64 1.55 -8.28
N PHE A 45 3.72 2.52 -8.18
CA PHE A 45 2.31 2.31 -8.52
C PHE A 45 2.12 2.16 -10.03
N TRP A 46 2.77 3.02 -10.82
CA TRP A 46 2.75 2.95 -12.28
C TRP A 46 3.34 1.64 -12.78
N ASN A 47 4.46 1.18 -12.20
CA ASN A 47 5.04 -0.10 -12.54
C ASN A 47 4.08 -1.27 -12.22
N LYS A 48 3.44 -1.29 -11.05
CA LYS A 48 2.49 -2.37 -10.69
C LYS A 48 1.27 -2.42 -11.61
N MET A 49 0.71 -1.27 -11.98
CA MET A 49 -0.35 -1.19 -12.98
C MET A 49 0.11 -1.72 -14.33
N ASN A 50 1.29 -1.31 -14.79
CA ASN A 50 1.85 -1.80 -16.05
C ASN A 50 2.13 -3.31 -16.03
N TYR A 51 2.66 -3.86 -14.94
CA TYR A 51 2.86 -5.31 -14.79
C TYR A 51 1.53 -6.06 -14.76
N ALA A 52 0.50 -5.56 -14.07
CA ALA A 52 -0.82 -6.18 -14.05
C ALA A 52 -1.49 -6.16 -15.44
N LEU A 53 -1.39 -5.03 -16.16
CA LEU A 53 -1.84 -4.88 -17.55
C LEU A 53 -1.06 -5.76 -18.53
N ALA A 54 0.24 -5.95 -18.28
CA ALA A 54 1.08 -6.84 -19.10
C ALA A 54 0.74 -8.32 -18.89
N LEU A 55 0.40 -8.71 -17.65
CA LEU A 55 0.01 -10.09 -17.33
C LEU A 55 -1.38 -10.44 -17.87
N THR A 56 -2.35 -9.53 -17.82
CA THR A 56 -3.68 -9.77 -18.42
C THR A 56 -3.60 -9.93 -19.94
N LYS A 57 -2.72 -9.19 -20.62
CA LYS A 57 -2.48 -9.33 -22.07
C LYS A 57 -1.80 -10.65 -22.46
N ARG A 58 -1.04 -11.31 -21.57
CA ARG A 58 -0.43 -12.62 -21.86
C ARG A 58 -1.39 -13.81 -21.70
N LYS A 59 -2.47 -13.67 -20.92
CA LYS A 59 -3.46 -14.75 -20.69
C LYS A 59 -4.52 -14.86 -21.80
N GLN A 60 -4.54 -13.91 -22.73
CA GLN A 60 -5.46 -13.85 -23.88
C GLN A 60 -4.81 -14.30 -25.20
N ARG A 61 -3.62 -14.90 -25.17
CA ARG A 61 -2.98 -15.55 -26.32
C ARG A 61 -2.88 -17.04 -26.10
#